data_AF-A0A3D9CQG0-F1
#
_entry.id   AF-A0A3D9CQG0-F1
#
_cell.length_a   1.000
_cell.length_b   1.000
_cell.length_c   1.000
_cell.angle_alpha   90.00
_cell.angle_beta   90.00
_cell.angle_gamma   90.00
#
_symmetry.space_group_name_H-M   'P 1'
#
loop_
_entity.id
_entity.type
_entity.pdbx_description
1 polymer ?
#
loop_
_entity_poly.entity_id
_entity_poly.type
_entity_poly.pdbx_seq_one_letter_code
_entity_poly.pdbx_strand_id
1 'polypeptide(L)'
;MAKGKIDSNSGVHANVGFDFQRNTCVYIFLEKYETLKFQDYFIMLEHYDDIVFGFLNDKGELSQVTTYQAKKSSTVWTTNQVYEIIQKICDIGIEIFKDPLKKTKNYIQSQHFITNNTIALDYKCSTSKKTKKVYINETNESIAYSALNKDCQDNLKKGNSEVIFNNEQANHFDNLNFTFIDLGRNTKNQLELLSGKFKSVFGKSIVDHDAARDTFIKRLKEIEGIFNQGGELRLDNKKKRIESSQIDEILKILTTKNLALEFCRKKAEKICEELSINVYEAMSFELNFENSLDEFKDLTQGEHQKIIRFIENKKDTFHNFTNDVLCIKALHESFLTEQNSTLSPLQLKASISAGYFLTLMQQ
;
A
#
# COMPACT_ATOMS: atom_id res chain seq x y z
N MET A 1 -27.19 -20.11 -22.62
CA MET A 1 -26.13 -19.10 -22.40
C MET A 1 -26.68 -18.04 -21.46
N ALA A 2 -26.43 -18.17 -20.16
CA ALA A 2 -26.88 -17.20 -19.17
C ALA A 2 -25.73 -16.22 -18.91
N LYS A 3 -25.94 -14.94 -19.24
CA LYS A 3 -25.07 -13.83 -18.84
C LYS A 3 -25.09 -13.74 -17.31
N GLY A 4 -23.95 -14.04 -16.68
CA GLY A 4 -23.74 -13.76 -15.27
C GLY A 4 -23.89 -12.26 -15.02
N LYS A 5 -24.88 -11.90 -14.21
CA LYS A 5 -25.15 -10.53 -13.79
C LYS A 5 -24.09 -10.19 -12.75
N ILE A 6 -23.25 -9.20 -13.04
CA ILE A 6 -22.31 -8.66 -12.05
C ILE A 6 -23.15 -7.83 -11.08
N ASP A 7 -23.27 -8.31 -9.84
CA ASP A 7 -24.05 -7.65 -8.80
C ASP A 7 -23.39 -6.31 -8.39
N SER A 8 -24.20 -5.25 -8.44
CA SER A 8 -23.84 -3.90 -8.02
C SER A 8 -23.83 -3.82 -6.49
N ASN A 9 -22.63 -3.87 -5.89
CA ASN A 9 -22.40 -3.83 -4.45
C ASN A 9 -22.51 -2.41 -3.84
N SER A 10 -23.69 -1.80 -3.91
CA SER A 10 -23.97 -0.44 -3.40
C SER A 10 -24.80 -0.45 -2.09
N GLY A 11 -24.28 -1.14 -1.07
CA GLY A 11 -24.86 -1.16 0.30
C GLY A 11 -23.82 -0.90 1.39
N VAL A 12 -24.25 -0.44 2.57
CA VAL A 12 -23.36 -0.15 3.73
C VAL A 12 -22.50 -1.35 4.11
N HIS A 13 -23.03 -2.57 3.98
CA HIS A 13 -22.28 -3.81 4.22
C HIS A 13 -21.22 -4.13 3.16
N ALA A 14 -21.45 -3.71 1.90
CA ALA A 14 -20.45 -3.85 0.84
C ALA A 14 -19.26 -2.90 1.08
N ASN A 15 -19.52 -1.64 1.46
CA ASN A 15 -18.47 -0.69 1.82
C ASN A 15 -17.57 -1.20 2.96
N VAL A 16 -18.16 -1.89 3.94
CA VAL A 16 -17.45 -2.50 5.08
C VAL A 16 -16.64 -3.75 4.68
N GLY A 17 -17.04 -4.43 3.60
CA GLY A 17 -16.26 -5.51 2.96
C GLY A 17 -15.04 -4.96 2.23
N PHE A 18 -15.24 -3.94 1.40
CA PHE A 18 -14.18 -3.23 0.68
C PHE A 18 -13.14 -2.60 1.63
N ASP A 19 -13.56 -2.05 2.76
CA ASP A 19 -12.64 -1.57 3.80
C ASP A 19 -11.73 -2.71 4.31
N PHE A 20 -12.28 -3.89 4.57
CA PHE A 20 -11.49 -5.01 5.06
C PHE A 20 -10.48 -5.50 4.02
N GLN A 21 -10.86 -5.60 2.75
CA GLN A 21 -9.96 -6.00 1.67
C GLN A 21 -8.82 -4.98 1.49
N ARG A 22 -9.13 -3.68 1.44
CA ARG A 22 -8.11 -2.60 1.37
C ARG A 22 -7.16 -2.65 2.57
N ASN A 23 -7.69 -2.73 3.78
CA ASN A 23 -6.86 -2.73 4.97
C ASN A 23 -6.03 -4.01 5.08
N THR A 24 -6.55 -5.15 4.61
CA THR A 24 -5.80 -6.39 4.46
C THR A 24 -4.67 -6.25 3.46
N CYS A 25 -4.89 -5.57 2.33
CA CYS A 25 -3.85 -5.29 1.34
C CYS A 25 -2.69 -4.48 1.96
N VAL A 26 -3.02 -3.41 2.71
CA VAL A 26 -2.01 -2.61 3.42
C VAL A 26 -1.29 -3.44 4.48
N TYR A 27 -2.01 -4.27 5.24
CA TYR A 27 -1.42 -5.19 6.21
C TYR A 27 -0.39 -6.11 5.55
N ILE A 28 -0.75 -6.80 4.47
CA ILE A 28 0.13 -7.70 3.73
C ILE A 28 1.35 -6.96 3.19
N PHE A 29 1.14 -5.77 2.63
CA PHE A 29 2.23 -4.94 2.13
C PHE A 29 3.25 -4.63 3.24
N LEU A 30 2.78 -4.20 4.42
CA LEU A 30 3.65 -3.85 5.54
C LEU A 30 4.42 -5.08 6.06
N GLU A 31 3.76 -6.24 6.18
CA GLU A 31 4.41 -7.49 6.59
C GLU A 31 5.51 -7.94 5.61
N LYS A 32 5.31 -7.68 4.31
CA LYS A 32 6.24 -8.11 3.26
C LYS A 32 7.21 -7.03 2.81
N TYR A 33 7.12 -5.81 3.35
CA TYR A 33 7.80 -4.62 2.84
C TYR A 33 9.31 -4.83 2.64
N GLU A 34 9.97 -5.49 3.59
CA GLU A 34 11.41 -5.77 3.53
C GLU A 34 11.82 -6.56 2.28
N THR A 35 10.93 -7.41 1.78
CA THR A 35 11.13 -8.17 0.54
C THR A 35 10.64 -7.41 -0.69
N LEU A 36 9.56 -6.63 -0.55
CA LEU A 36 8.93 -5.90 -1.65
C LEU A 36 9.78 -4.72 -2.14
N LYS A 37 10.50 -4.04 -1.24
CA LYS A 37 11.27 -2.81 -1.56
C LYS A 37 12.41 -2.99 -2.57
N PHE A 38 12.71 -4.24 -2.95
CA PHE A 38 13.75 -4.57 -3.93
C PHE A 38 13.19 -5.26 -5.17
N GLN A 39 11.88 -5.27 -5.36
CA GLN A 39 11.22 -5.97 -6.45
C GLN A 39 10.34 -5.02 -7.26
N ASP A 40 10.27 -5.26 -8.56
CA ASP A 40 9.24 -4.65 -9.39
C ASP A 40 7.94 -5.43 -9.20
N TYR A 41 6.94 -4.79 -8.60
CA TYR A 41 5.62 -5.39 -8.40
C TYR A 41 4.50 -4.39 -8.70
N PHE A 42 3.28 -4.91 -8.83
CA PHE A 42 2.05 -4.15 -8.86
C PHE A 42 0.99 -4.76 -7.95
N ILE A 43 0.09 -3.90 -7.46
CA ILE A 43 -1.07 -4.28 -6.66
C ILE A 43 -2.34 -3.96 -7.45
N MET A 44 -3.29 -4.88 -7.47
CA MET A 44 -4.65 -4.66 -7.97
C MET A 44 -5.66 -5.03 -6.88
N LEU A 45 -6.77 -4.30 -6.84
CA LEU A 45 -7.93 -4.59 -5.98
C LEU A 45 -9.16 -4.82 -6.84
N GLU A 46 -10.01 -5.75 -6.40
CA GLU A 46 -11.28 -6.06 -7.06
C GLU A 46 -11.09 -6.34 -8.57
N HIS A 47 -10.02 -7.06 -8.87
CA HIS A 47 -9.60 -7.38 -10.24
C HIS A 47 -8.93 -8.75 -10.24
N TYR A 48 -9.57 -9.73 -10.88
CA TYR A 48 -9.36 -11.18 -10.69
C TYR A 48 -9.75 -11.69 -9.29
N ASP A 49 -9.13 -11.17 -8.23
CA ASP A 49 -9.44 -11.53 -6.84
C ASP A 49 -9.68 -10.25 -6.02
N ASP A 50 -9.99 -10.40 -4.74
CA ASP A 50 -10.14 -9.25 -3.83
C ASP A 50 -8.83 -8.44 -3.80
N ILE A 51 -7.68 -9.13 -3.78
CA ILE A 51 -6.33 -8.52 -3.80
C ILE A 51 -5.40 -9.36 -4.68
N VAL A 52 -4.66 -8.71 -5.58
CA VAL A 52 -3.65 -9.33 -6.44
C VAL A 52 -2.32 -8.59 -6.32
N PHE A 53 -1.26 -9.33 -6.00
CA PHE A 53 0.13 -8.88 -6.10
C PHE A 53 0.78 -9.58 -7.29
N GLY A 54 1.15 -8.82 -8.32
CA GLY A 54 1.93 -9.32 -9.45
C GLY A 54 3.38 -8.86 -9.36
N PHE A 55 4.31 -9.77 -9.59
CA PHE A 55 5.75 -9.51 -9.54
C PHE A 55 6.33 -9.66 -10.93
N LEU A 56 7.18 -8.70 -11.30
CA LEU A 56 7.77 -8.59 -12.62
C LEU A 56 9.28 -8.84 -12.52
N ASN A 57 9.87 -9.40 -13.58
CA ASN A 57 11.31 -9.36 -13.76
C ASN A 57 11.72 -8.08 -14.51
N ASP A 58 13.03 -7.88 -14.68
CA ASP A 58 13.62 -6.73 -15.40
C ASP A 58 13.15 -6.57 -16.86
N LYS A 59 12.50 -7.59 -17.44
CA LYS A 59 11.92 -7.57 -18.79
C LYS A 59 10.42 -7.26 -18.80
N GLY A 60 9.83 -6.98 -17.64
CA GLY A 60 8.39 -6.77 -17.48
C GLY A 60 7.55 -8.05 -17.62
N GLU A 61 8.17 -9.23 -17.52
CA GLU A 61 7.47 -10.51 -17.54
C GLU A 61 7.05 -10.91 -16.13
N LEU A 62 5.85 -11.49 -16.02
CA LEU A 62 5.27 -11.92 -14.76
C LEU A 62 6.03 -13.13 -14.21
N SER A 63 6.77 -12.92 -13.12
CA SER A 63 7.55 -13.95 -12.42
C SER A 63 6.71 -14.66 -11.38
N GLN A 64 5.83 -13.93 -10.69
CA GLN A 64 4.96 -14.48 -9.67
C GLN A 64 3.64 -13.73 -9.61
N VAL A 65 2.57 -14.44 -9.26
CA VAL A 65 1.33 -13.83 -8.77
C VAL A 65 0.96 -14.40 -7.43
N THR A 66 0.60 -13.51 -6.50
CA THR A 66 -0.02 -13.88 -5.23
C THR A 66 -1.40 -13.25 -5.15
N THR A 67 -2.45 -14.06 -5.01
CA THR A 67 -3.82 -13.57 -4.83
C THR A 67 -4.31 -13.83 -3.42
N TYR A 68 -5.24 -12.99 -2.96
CA TYR A 68 -5.88 -13.15 -1.67
C TYR A 68 -7.37 -12.95 -1.81
N GLN A 69 -8.13 -14.00 -1.52
CA GLN A 69 -9.56 -13.93 -1.28
C GLN A 69 -9.75 -13.57 0.20
N ALA A 70 -9.93 -12.28 0.48
CA ALA A 70 -9.99 -11.73 1.84
C ALA A 70 -11.42 -11.74 2.37
N LYS A 71 -11.69 -12.52 3.42
CA LYS A 71 -13.00 -12.55 4.08
C LYS A 71 -12.91 -12.19 5.55
N LYS A 72 -13.79 -11.29 5.99
CA LYS A 72 -13.98 -10.96 7.40
C LYS A 72 -15.01 -11.88 8.03
N SER A 73 -14.77 -12.35 9.25
CA SER A 73 -15.73 -13.15 10.01
C SER A 73 -15.75 -12.85 11.50
N SER A 74 -16.92 -13.04 12.10
CA SER A 74 -17.14 -13.07 13.56
C SER A 74 -17.02 -14.46 14.15
N THR A 75 -17.11 -15.50 13.33
CA THR A 75 -17.11 -16.91 13.74
C THR A 75 -16.01 -17.66 13.04
N VAL A 76 -15.62 -18.78 13.63
CA VAL A 76 -14.69 -19.74 13.02
C VAL A 76 -15.18 -20.15 11.63
N TRP A 77 -14.28 -20.18 10.66
CA TRP A 77 -14.55 -20.73 9.34
C TRP A 77 -14.48 -22.24 9.40
N THR A 78 -15.62 -22.88 9.17
CA THR A 78 -15.71 -24.34 9.10
C THR A 78 -15.36 -24.85 7.71
N THR A 79 -14.96 -26.10 7.60
CA THR A 79 -14.59 -26.73 6.32
C THR A 79 -15.66 -26.57 5.24
N ASN A 80 -16.94 -26.68 5.61
CA ASN A 80 -18.04 -26.52 4.67
C ASN A 80 -18.10 -25.13 4.05
N GLN A 81 -17.85 -24.08 4.84
CA GLN A 81 -17.82 -22.69 4.35
C GLN A 81 -16.58 -22.43 3.48
N VAL A 82 -15.48 -23.10 3.80
CA VAL A 82 -14.21 -22.95 3.10
C VAL A 82 -14.27 -23.53 1.68
N TYR A 83 -15.11 -24.53 1.40
CA TYR A 83 -15.19 -25.14 0.06
C TYR A 83 -15.55 -24.14 -1.04
N GLU A 84 -16.56 -23.29 -0.83
CA GLU A 84 -16.96 -22.28 -1.82
C GLU A 84 -15.83 -21.28 -2.07
N ILE A 85 -15.10 -20.92 -1.02
CA ILE A 85 -13.94 -20.02 -1.09
C ILE A 85 -12.82 -20.68 -1.90
N ILE A 86 -12.51 -21.95 -1.64
CA ILE A 86 -11.51 -22.70 -2.42
C ILE A 86 -11.92 -22.76 -3.89
N GLN A 87 -13.20 -23.01 -4.19
CA GLN A 87 -13.67 -23.08 -5.57
C GLN A 87 -13.43 -21.78 -6.32
N LYS A 88 -13.80 -20.63 -5.71
CA LYS A 88 -13.53 -19.30 -6.28
C LYS A 88 -12.05 -19.05 -6.49
N ILE A 89 -11.22 -19.39 -5.49
CA ILE A 89 -9.77 -19.28 -5.58
C ILE A 89 -9.21 -20.10 -6.75
N CYS A 90 -9.66 -21.35 -6.91
CA CYS A 90 -9.23 -22.21 -8.02
C CYS A 90 -9.66 -21.64 -9.37
N ASP A 91 -10.90 -21.16 -9.50
CA ASP A 91 -11.42 -20.55 -10.74
C ASP A 91 -10.61 -19.30 -11.14
N ILE A 92 -10.37 -18.40 -10.19
CA ILE A 92 -9.51 -17.23 -10.38
C ILE A 92 -8.09 -17.66 -10.76
N GLY A 93 -7.60 -18.73 -10.11
CA GLY A 93 -6.29 -19.28 -10.36
C GLY A 93 -6.09 -19.68 -11.83
N ILE A 94 -7.09 -20.35 -12.38
CA ILE A 94 -7.15 -20.79 -13.78
C ILE A 94 -7.18 -19.59 -14.73
N GLU A 95 -8.01 -18.59 -14.45
CA GLU A 95 -8.14 -17.42 -15.31
C GLU A 95 -6.86 -16.58 -15.34
N ILE A 96 -6.19 -16.42 -14.20
CA ILE A 96 -4.86 -15.76 -14.13
C ILE A 96 -3.81 -16.54 -14.93
N PHE A 97 -3.84 -17.88 -14.88
CA PHE A 97 -2.93 -18.70 -15.66
C PHE A 97 -3.11 -18.46 -17.17
N LYS A 98 -4.36 -18.26 -17.62
CA LYS A 98 -4.75 -17.94 -19.00
C LYS A 98 -4.54 -16.47 -19.39
N ASP A 99 -4.29 -15.57 -18.43
CA ASP A 99 -4.09 -14.14 -18.69
C ASP A 99 -2.99 -13.88 -19.73
N PRO A 100 -3.19 -12.94 -20.68
CA PRO A 100 -2.26 -12.68 -21.79
C PRO A 100 -0.93 -12.04 -21.37
N LEU A 101 -0.80 -11.52 -20.14
CA LEU A 101 0.46 -10.99 -19.65
C LEU A 101 1.53 -12.09 -19.66
N LYS A 102 2.65 -11.81 -20.33
CA LYS A 102 3.73 -12.79 -20.55
C LYS A 102 4.29 -13.26 -19.21
N LYS A 103 4.28 -14.57 -19.00
CA LYS A 103 4.81 -15.23 -17.80
C LYS A 103 6.24 -15.71 -18.05
N THR A 104 7.08 -15.66 -17.01
CA THR A 104 8.43 -16.25 -17.08
C THR A 104 8.37 -17.77 -17.14
N LYS A 105 9.46 -18.42 -17.54
CA LYS A 105 9.55 -19.90 -17.58
C LYS A 105 9.32 -20.55 -16.21
N ASN A 106 9.73 -19.88 -15.14
CA ASN A 106 9.60 -20.36 -13.77
C ASN A 106 8.48 -19.61 -13.03
N TYR A 107 7.40 -19.29 -13.73
CA TYR A 107 6.27 -18.56 -13.15
C TYR A 107 5.68 -19.32 -11.96
N ILE A 108 5.47 -18.60 -10.85
CA ILE A 108 4.90 -19.15 -9.62
C ILE A 108 3.56 -18.48 -9.34
N GLN A 109 2.60 -19.27 -8.88
CA GLN A 109 1.32 -18.76 -8.40
C GLN A 109 1.06 -19.22 -6.97
N SER A 110 0.57 -18.31 -6.14
CA SER A 110 0.18 -18.59 -4.76
C SER A 110 -1.18 -17.96 -4.51
N GLN A 111 -2.20 -18.73 -4.14
CA GLN A 111 -3.51 -18.19 -3.82
C GLN A 111 -3.84 -18.41 -2.35
N HIS A 112 -4.31 -17.37 -1.69
CA HIS A 112 -4.58 -17.37 -0.26
C HIS A 112 -6.07 -17.20 0.00
N PHE A 113 -6.64 -18.08 0.80
CA PHE A 113 -7.78 -17.70 1.62
C PHE A 113 -7.24 -16.97 2.86
N ILE A 114 -7.50 -15.66 2.96
CA ILE A 114 -7.04 -14.84 4.10
C ILE A 114 -8.22 -14.30 4.92
N THR A 115 -8.10 -14.36 6.24
CA THR A 115 -9.18 -13.96 7.13
C THR A 115 -8.70 -13.52 8.51
N ASN A 116 -9.55 -12.78 9.21
CA ASN A 116 -9.32 -12.33 10.58
C ASN A 116 -9.83 -13.28 11.67
N ASN A 117 -10.19 -14.51 11.31
CA ASN A 117 -10.76 -15.46 12.27
C ASN A 117 -10.23 -16.87 12.00
N THR A 118 -10.28 -17.73 13.02
CA THR A 118 -9.77 -19.09 12.93
C THR A 118 -10.38 -19.85 11.77
N ILE A 119 -9.55 -20.54 11.00
CA ILE A 119 -9.98 -21.53 10.02
C ILE A 119 -9.84 -22.91 10.68
N ALA A 120 -10.94 -23.66 10.75
CA ALA A 120 -11.00 -25.00 11.29
C ALA A 120 -11.31 -26.02 10.17
N LEU A 121 -10.30 -26.79 9.80
CA LEU A 121 -10.36 -27.81 8.76
C LEU A 121 -10.52 -29.19 9.39
N ASP A 122 -11.73 -29.71 9.35
CA ASP A 122 -12.13 -31.00 9.89
C ASP A 122 -11.83 -32.08 8.85
N TYR A 123 -11.24 -33.19 9.29
CA TYR A 123 -10.97 -34.35 8.43
C TYR A 123 -11.09 -35.65 9.20
N LYS A 124 -11.48 -36.73 8.52
CA LYS A 124 -11.55 -38.06 9.11
C LYS A 124 -10.19 -38.73 8.99
N CYS A 125 -9.55 -39.01 10.13
CA CYS A 125 -8.25 -39.63 10.15
C CYS A 125 -8.35 -41.12 9.78
N SER A 126 -7.62 -41.56 8.76
CA SER A 126 -7.66 -42.92 8.23
C SER A 126 -7.16 -43.96 9.24
N THR A 127 -6.14 -43.62 10.03
CA THR A 127 -5.53 -44.53 11.02
C THR A 127 -6.37 -44.70 12.29
N SER A 128 -6.98 -43.63 12.79
CA SER A 128 -7.74 -43.65 14.05
C SER A 128 -9.25 -43.72 13.87
N LYS A 129 -9.76 -43.54 12.64
CA LYS A 129 -11.18 -43.41 12.27
C LYS A 129 -11.93 -42.28 12.99
N LYS A 130 -11.24 -41.41 13.74
CA LYS A 130 -11.79 -40.24 14.44
C LYS A 130 -11.71 -39.00 13.56
N THR A 131 -12.63 -38.07 13.77
CA THR A 131 -12.53 -36.72 13.19
C THR A 131 -11.46 -35.94 13.95
N LYS A 132 -10.55 -35.31 13.21
CA LYS A 132 -9.53 -34.38 13.71
C LYS A 132 -9.71 -33.03 13.03
N LYS A 133 -9.06 -32.01 13.59
CA LYS A 133 -9.11 -30.63 13.08
C LYS A 133 -7.71 -30.08 12.90
N VAL A 134 -7.50 -29.34 11.83
CA VAL A 134 -6.36 -28.42 11.67
C VAL A 134 -6.88 -27.01 11.93
N TYR A 135 -6.18 -26.27 12.79
CA TYR A 135 -6.50 -24.88 13.09
C TYR A 135 -5.45 -23.97 12.48
N ILE A 136 -5.93 -22.93 11.80
CA ILE A 136 -5.12 -21.81 11.29
C ILE A 136 -5.62 -20.57 12.02
N ASN A 137 -4.77 -20.02 12.89
CA ASN A 137 -5.10 -18.94 13.83
C ASN A 137 -3.80 -18.26 14.31
N GLU A 138 -3.85 -17.50 15.40
CA GLU A 138 -2.71 -16.79 15.99
C GLU A 138 -1.52 -17.68 16.38
N THR A 139 -1.71 -18.99 16.54
CA THR A 139 -0.61 -19.94 16.86
C THR A 139 -0.01 -20.60 15.63
N ASN A 140 -0.70 -20.53 14.49
CA ASN A 140 -0.31 -21.11 13.22
C ASN A 140 -0.94 -20.27 12.11
N GLU A 141 -0.32 -19.13 11.81
CA GLU A 141 -0.94 -18.06 11.04
C GLU A 141 -1.07 -18.38 9.55
N SER A 142 -0.25 -19.28 9.02
CA SER A 142 -0.33 -19.65 7.61
C SER A 142 0.08 -21.10 7.39
N ILE A 143 -0.69 -21.81 6.57
CA ILE A 143 -0.37 -23.17 6.14
C ILE A 143 -0.69 -23.36 4.66
N ALA A 144 0.28 -23.86 3.92
CA ALA A 144 0.08 -24.31 2.55
C ALA A 144 -0.73 -25.61 2.55
N TYR A 145 -1.60 -25.79 1.55
CA TYR A 145 -2.34 -27.03 1.37
C TYR A 145 -1.42 -28.26 1.33
N SER A 146 -0.28 -28.15 0.65
CA SER A 146 0.74 -29.20 0.53
C SER A 146 1.37 -29.60 1.88
N ALA A 147 1.35 -28.73 2.87
CA ALA A 147 1.84 -28.99 4.22
C ALA A 147 0.80 -29.65 5.15
N LEU A 148 -0.47 -29.71 4.73
CA LEU A 148 -1.51 -30.42 5.47
C LEU A 148 -1.23 -31.93 5.43
N ASN A 149 -1.72 -32.66 6.44
CA ASN A 149 -1.66 -34.13 6.38
C ASN A 149 -2.53 -34.67 5.23
N LYS A 150 -2.18 -35.86 4.72
CA LYS A 150 -2.80 -36.45 3.54
C LYS A 150 -4.32 -36.65 3.68
N ASP A 151 -4.79 -37.07 4.85
CA ASP A 151 -6.24 -37.25 5.10
C ASP A 151 -7.00 -35.92 4.97
N CYS A 152 -6.44 -34.82 5.47
CA CYS A 152 -7.01 -33.47 5.34
C CYS A 152 -6.95 -32.98 3.90
N GLN A 153 -5.83 -33.21 3.22
CA GLN A 153 -5.66 -32.88 1.81
C GLN A 153 -6.73 -33.55 0.94
N ASP A 154 -6.95 -34.85 1.15
CA ASP A 154 -7.91 -35.65 0.38
C ASP A 154 -9.36 -35.26 0.73
N ASN A 155 -9.63 -34.94 2.00
CA ASN A 155 -10.95 -34.42 2.41
C ASN A 155 -11.28 -33.10 1.69
N LEU A 156 -10.31 -32.17 1.61
CA LEU A 156 -10.52 -30.90 0.93
C LEU A 156 -10.73 -31.08 -0.58
N LYS A 157 -9.94 -31.92 -1.24
CA LYS A 157 -10.08 -32.21 -2.68
C LYS A 157 -11.39 -32.90 -3.02
N LYS A 158 -11.98 -33.64 -2.08
CA LYS A 158 -13.27 -34.31 -2.27
C LYS A 158 -14.44 -33.33 -2.36
N GLY A 159 -14.35 -32.18 -1.71
CA GLY A 159 -15.45 -31.22 -1.63
C GLY A 159 -16.63 -31.70 -0.79
N ASN A 160 -17.82 -31.19 -1.08
CA ASN A 160 -19.08 -31.56 -0.42
C ASN A 160 -20.21 -31.75 -1.45
N SER A 161 -21.47 -31.81 -1.01
CA SER A 161 -22.63 -31.99 -1.89
C SER A 161 -22.91 -30.81 -2.83
N GLU A 162 -22.39 -29.62 -2.50
CA GLU A 162 -22.64 -28.37 -3.23
C GLU A 162 -21.44 -27.96 -4.08
N VAL A 163 -20.23 -28.28 -3.62
CA VAL A 163 -18.96 -27.92 -4.25
C VAL A 163 -18.22 -29.19 -4.63
N ILE A 164 -18.08 -29.39 -5.94
CA ILE A 164 -17.31 -30.48 -6.54
C ILE A 164 -16.24 -29.84 -7.42
N PHE A 165 -14.99 -30.22 -7.18
CA PHE A 165 -13.85 -29.71 -7.95
C PHE A 165 -13.63 -30.55 -9.21
N ASN A 166 -13.53 -29.88 -10.36
CA ASN A 166 -13.13 -30.52 -11.60
C ASN A 166 -11.59 -30.74 -11.63
N ASN A 167 -11.10 -31.46 -12.63
CA ASN A 167 -9.67 -31.79 -12.74
C ASN A 167 -8.77 -30.54 -12.89
N GLU A 168 -9.25 -29.49 -13.57
CA GLU A 168 -8.49 -28.24 -13.73
C GLU A 168 -8.36 -27.52 -12.39
N GLN A 169 -9.47 -27.38 -11.65
CA GLN A 169 -9.49 -26.80 -10.30
C GLN A 169 -8.63 -27.61 -9.32
N ALA A 170 -8.69 -28.95 -9.38
CA ALA A 170 -7.91 -29.84 -8.53
C ALA A 170 -6.39 -29.64 -8.70
N ASN A 171 -5.93 -29.27 -9.91
CA ASN A 171 -4.52 -28.96 -10.18
C ASN A 171 -4.05 -27.65 -9.53
N HIS A 172 -4.97 -26.75 -9.17
CA HIS A 172 -4.64 -25.49 -8.50
C HIS A 172 -4.54 -25.61 -6.98
N PHE A 173 -4.87 -26.77 -6.38
CA PHE A 173 -4.79 -26.97 -4.92
C PHE A 173 -3.37 -26.83 -4.37
N ASP A 174 -2.35 -27.19 -5.14
CA ASP A 174 -0.97 -27.15 -4.65
C ASP A 174 -0.46 -25.71 -4.47
N ASN A 175 -1.17 -24.73 -5.03
CA ASN A 175 -0.91 -23.30 -4.89
C ASN A 175 -1.74 -22.66 -3.75
N LEU A 176 -2.65 -23.42 -3.13
CA LEU A 176 -3.59 -22.93 -2.11
C LEU A 176 -2.92 -22.78 -0.74
N ASN A 177 -3.21 -21.66 -0.08
CA ASN A 177 -2.76 -21.34 1.26
C ASN A 177 -3.93 -20.85 2.12
N PHE A 178 -3.91 -21.23 3.40
CA PHE A 178 -4.87 -20.76 4.40
C PHE A 178 -4.13 -19.81 5.33
N THR A 179 -4.61 -18.58 5.48
CA THR A 179 -3.91 -17.52 6.21
C THR A 179 -4.85 -16.81 7.19
N PHE A 180 -4.43 -16.78 8.45
CA PHE A 180 -5.00 -15.95 9.50
C PHE A 180 -4.19 -14.66 9.60
N ILE A 181 -4.87 -13.54 9.81
CA ILE A 181 -4.27 -12.26 10.16
C ILE A 181 -4.93 -11.71 11.41
N ASP A 182 -4.14 -11.15 12.32
CA ASP A 182 -4.67 -10.43 13.47
C ASP A 182 -5.08 -9.01 13.08
N LEU A 183 -6.15 -8.94 12.28
CA LEU A 183 -6.74 -7.69 11.82
C LEU A 183 -8.17 -7.60 12.35
N GLY A 184 -8.44 -6.68 13.28
CA GLY A 184 -9.75 -6.54 13.92
C GLY A 184 -10.91 -6.37 12.93
N ARG A 185 -12.16 -6.52 13.39
CA ARG A 185 -13.34 -6.45 12.50
C ARG A 185 -13.78 -5.04 12.11
N ASN A 186 -13.50 -4.07 12.98
CA ASN A 186 -13.91 -2.68 12.86
C ASN A 186 -12.83 -1.88 12.12
N THR A 187 -13.22 -1.14 11.08
CA THR A 187 -12.34 -0.26 10.30
C THR A 187 -11.48 0.65 11.19
N LYS A 188 -12.03 1.24 12.26
CA LYS A 188 -11.26 2.08 13.19
C LYS A 188 -10.08 1.33 13.79
N ASN A 189 -10.32 0.16 14.38
CA ASN A 189 -9.28 -0.65 15.02
C ASN A 189 -8.27 -1.16 13.98
N GLN A 190 -8.71 -1.43 12.75
CA GLN A 190 -7.83 -1.79 11.65
C GLN A 190 -6.88 -0.64 11.32
N LEU A 191 -7.40 0.59 11.19
CA LEU A 191 -6.59 1.77 10.89
C LEU A 191 -5.58 2.09 12.01
N GLU A 192 -5.97 1.96 13.28
CA GLU A 192 -5.07 2.12 14.43
C GLU A 192 -3.94 1.08 14.41
N LEU A 193 -4.27 -0.19 14.14
CA LEU A 193 -3.28 -1.26 14.00
C LEU A 193 -2.33 -1.01 12.83
N LEU A 194 -2.87 -0.59 11.68
CA LEU A 194 -2.06 -0.26 10.51
C LEU A 194 -1.09 0.88 10.81
N SER A 195 -1.49 1.92 11.54
CA SER A 195 -0.56 2.98 11.97
C SER A 195 0.56 2.47 12.85
N GLY A 196 0.24 1.55 13.78
CA GLY A 196 1.25 0.85 14.57
C GLY A 196 2.23 0.07 13.70
N LYS A 197 1.75 -0.59 12.64
CA LYS A 197 2.61 -1.30 11.68
C LYS A 197 3.43 -0.34 10.81
N PHE A 198 2.87 0.75 10.31
CA PHE A 198 3.64 1.80 9.63
C PHE A 198 4.78 2.31 10.52
N LYS A 199 4.50 2.57 11.79
CA LYS A 199 5.52 2.96 12.77
C LYS A 199 6.60 1.88 12.95
N SER A 200 6.21 0.62 12.95
CA SER A 200 7.15 -0.50 13.11
C SER A 200 8.04 -0.71 11.88
N VAL A 201 7.47 -0.58 10.68
CA VAL A 201 8.16 -0.79 9.40
C VAL A 201 9.04 0.40 9.03
N PHE A 202 8.52 1.62 9.16
CA PHE A 202 9.20 2.84 8.71
C PHE A 202 9.93 3.56 9.84
N GLY A 203 9.55 3.36 11.10
CA GLY A 203 10.24 3.96 12.24
C GLY A 203 10.34 5.47 12.10
N LYS A 204 11.56 6.01 12.15
CA LYS A 204 11.80 7.45 11.99
C LYS A 204 11.92 7.91 10.54
N SER A 205 11.75 7.06 9.53
CA SER A 205 11.79 7.53 8.14
C SER A 205 10.56 8.36 7.80
N ILE A 206 9.41 8.11 8.44
CA ILE A 206 8.15 8.84 8.24
C ILE A 206 7.76 9.54 9.56
N VAL A 207 7.40 10.84 9.55
CA VAL A 207 6.89 11.55 10.75
C VAL A 207 5.47 11.13 11.06
N ASP A 208 4.62 11.22 10.04
CA ASP A 208 3.19 11.07 10.18
C ASP A 208 2.78 9.74 9.56
N HIS A 209 2.80 8.71 10.40
CA HIS A 209 2.39 7.36 10.02
C HIS A 209 0.91 7.27 9.67
N ASP A 210 0.06 8.14 10.24
CA ASP A 210 -1.35 8.19 9.92
C ASP A 210 -1.57 8.78 8.52
N ALA A 211 -0.89 9.88 8.19
CA ALA A 211 -0.92 10.46 6.84
C ALA A 211 -0.34 9.50 5.80
N ALA A 212 0.69 8.74 6.15
CA ALA A 212 1.26 7.70 5.28
C ALA A 212 0.25 6.59 4.96
N ARG A 213 -0.38 6.05 6.01
CA ARG A 213 -1.46 5.07 5.90
C ARG A 213 -2.60 5.61 5.04
N ASP A 214 -3.08 6.80 5.33
CA ASP A 214 -4.25 7.39 4.66
C ASP A 214 -3.96 7.71 3.19
N THR A 215 -2.75 8.14 2.87
CA THR A 215 -2.29 8.35 1.50
C THR A 215 -2.27 7.04 0.72
N PHE A 216 -1.75 5.96 1.31
CA PHE A 216 -1.73 4.67 0.64
C PHE A 216 -3.15 4.11 0.43
N ILE A 217 -4.01 4.19 1.45
CA ILE A 217 -5.43 3.79 1.34
C ILE A 217 -6.15 4.61 0.28
N LYS A 218 -5.89 5.92 0.19
CA LYS A 218 -6.49 6.79 -0.83
C LYS A 218 -6.14 6.31 -2.24
N ARG A 219 -4.88 5.93 -2.48
CA ARG A 219 -4.46 5.36 -3.78
C ARG A 219 -5.14 4.04 -4.10
N LEU A 220 -5.28 3.16 -3.11
CA LEU A 220 -6.02 1.91 -3.27
C LEU A 220 -7.49 2.17 -3.65
N LYS A 221 -8.14 3.16 -3.02
CA LYS A 221 -9.51 3.57 -3.37
C LYS A 221 -9.62 4.11 -4.81
N GLU A 222 -8.62 4.85 -5.28
CA GLU A 222 -8.59 5.38 -6.65
C GLU A 222 -8.63 4.26 -7.69
N ILE A 223 -7.83 3.19 -7.53
CA ILE A 223 -7.83 2.06 -8.47
C ILE A 223 -9.07 1.16 -8.33
N GLU A 224 -9.60 0.98 -7.11
CA GLU A 224 -10.81 0.20 -6.85
C GLU A 224 -12.01 0.79 -7.60
N GLY A 225 -12.19 2.12 -7.55
CA GLY A 225 -13.33 2.82 -8.16
C GLY A 225 -13.36 2.84 -9.68
N ILE A 226 -12.30 2.37 -10.36
CA ILE A 226 -12.24 2.37 -11.82
C ILE A 226 -13.05 1.18 -12.34
N PHE A 227 -14.23 1.38 -12.93
CA PHE A 227 -15.00 0.24 -13.45
C PHE A 227 -14.28 -0.46 -14.61
N ASN A 228 -14.42 -1.79 -14.70
CA ASN A 228 -13.90 -2.58 -15.81
C ASN A 228 -14.75 -2.32 -17.07
N GLN A 229 -14.37 -1.29 -17.83
CA GLN A 229 -15.02 -0.95 -19.10
C GLN A 229 -14.77 -2.07 -20.12
N GLY A 230 -15.80 -2.88 -20.41
CA GLY A 230 -15.74 -3.94 -21.42
C GLY A 230 -15.75 -5.38 -20.88
N GLY A 231 -15.73 -5.58 -19.56
CA GLY A 231 -15.98 -6.88 -18.93
C GLY A 231 -14.84 -7.91 -18.98
N GLU A 232 -13.68 -7.59 -19.56
CA GLU A 232 -12.50 -8.48 -19.53
C GLU A 232 -11.52 -8.05 -18.44
N LEU A 233 -11.24 -8.97 -17.51
CA LEU A 233 -10.18 -8.84 -16.52
C LEU A 233 -8.84 -9.09 -17.22
N ARG A 234 -7.88 -8.19 -17.02
CA ARG A 234 -6.51 -8.35 -17.53
C ARG A 234 -5.48 -7.83 -16.56
N LEU A 235 -4.42 -8.60 -16.34
CA LEU A 235 -3.35 -8.17 -15.45
C LEU A 235 -2.67 -6.93 -16.02
N ASP A 236 -2.51 -6.79 -17.34
CA ASP A 236 -1.84 -5.65 -18.00
C ASP A 236 -2.61 -4.31 -17.98
N ASN A 237 -3.79 -4.26 -17.36
CA ASN A 237 -4.58 -3.04 -17.23
C ASN A 237 -3.92 -2.06 -16.25
N LYS A 238 -3.06 -1.18 -16.76
CA LYS A 238 -2.34 -0.16 -15.98
C LYS A 238 -3.23 0.80 -15.18
N LYS A 239 -4.48 1.03 -15.58
CA LYS A 239 -5.41 1.88 -14.82
C LYS A 239 -5.86 1.23 -13.51
N LYS A 240 -5.73 -0.09 -13.40
CA LYS A 240 -6.12 -0.91 -12.24
C LYS A 240 -4.94 -1.33 -11.36
N ARG A 241 -3.74 -0.87 -11.70
CA ARG A 241 -2.51 -1.18 -10.97
C ARG A 241 -2.07 0.01 -10.14
N ILE A 242 -1.58 -0.28 -8.95
CA ILE A 242 -0.60 0.57 -8.28
C ILE A 242 0.75 -0.11 -8.48
N GLU A 243 1.61 0.51 -9.26
CA GLU A 243 2.97 0.02 -9.50
C GLU A 243 3.88 0.36 -8.31
N SER A 244 4.86 -0.50 -8.04
CA SER A 244 5.88 -0.34 -7.00
C SER A 244 6.52 1.05 -7.00
N SER A 245 6.88 1.59 -8.16
CA SER A 245 7.43 2.94 -8.31
C SER A 245 6.50 4.05 -7.80
N GLN A 246 5.18 3.89 -7.93
CA GLN A 246 4.20 4.83 -7.39
C GLN A 246 4.11 4.74 -5.87
N ILE A 247 4.28 3.54 -5.31
CA ILE A 247 4.34 3.32 -3.85
C ILE A 247 5.62 3.93 -3.29
N ASP A 248 6.75 3.72 -3.96
CA ASP A 248 8.04 4.27 -3.56
C ASP A 248 8.03 5.81 -3.61
N GLU A 249 7.37 6.40 -4.61
CA GLU A 249 7.18 7.85 -4.69
C GLU A 249 6.40 8.37 -3.48
N ILE A 250 5.32 7.69 -3.07
CA ILE A 250 4.53 8.05 -1.89
C ILE A 250 5.41 7.98 -0.64
N LEU A 251 6.13 6.87 -0.44
CA LEU A 251 7.02 6.69 0.71
C LEU A 251 8.14 7.73 0.73
N LYS A 252 8.69 8.07 -0.44
CA LYS A 252 9.71 9.12 -0.60
C LYS A 252 9.15 10.49 -0.21
N ILE A 253 7.97 10.87 -0.69
CA ILE A 253 7.32 12.15 -0.34
C ILE A 253 7.17 12.30 1.18
N LEU A 254 6.73 11.23 1.85
CA LEU A 254 6.54 11.20 3.30
C LEU A 254 7.87 11.30 4.06
N THR A 255 8.91 10.64 3.53
CA THR A 255 10.27 10.68 4.10
C THR A 255 10.94 12.05 3.90
N THR A 256 10.80 12.65 2.73
CA THR A 256 11.36 13.98 2.44
C THR A 256 10.73 15.06 3.32
N LYS A 257 9.41 15.00 3.57
CA LYS A 257 8.73 15.93 4.49
C LYS A 257 9.31 15.83 5.91
N ASN A 258 9.63 14.61 6.36
CA ASN A 258 10.28 14.40 7.65
C ASN A 258 11.66 15.07 7.74
N LEU A 259 12.53 14.75 6.79
CA LEU A 259 13.88 15.30 6.76
C LEU A 259 13.84 16.84 6.69
N ALA A 260 12.85 17.41 6.01
CA ALA A 260 12.64 18.87 5.95
C ALA A 260 12.32 19.47 7.32
N LEU A 261 11.42 18.84 8.07
CA LEU A 261 11.04 19.29 9.41
C LEU A 261 12.17 19.11 10.41
N GLU A 262 12.91 17.99 10.36
CA GLU A 262 14.11 17.80 11.19
C GLU A 262 15.18 18.85 10.86
N PHE A 263 15.41 19.14 9.57
CA PHE A 263 16.30 20.22 9.15
C PHE A 263 15.85 21.57 9.72
N CYS A 264 14.56 21.91 9.55
CA CYS A 264 13.99 23.16 10.06
C CYS A 264 14.20 23.27 11.57
N ARG A 265 13.80 22.26 12.35
CA ARG A 265 13.94 22.25 13.82
C ARG A 265 15.39 22.34 14.28
N LYS A 266 16.29 21.58 13.65
CA LYS A 266 17.72 21.59 14.00
C LYS A 266 18.39 22.93 13.73
N LYS A 267 17.88 23.69 12.76
CA LYS A 267 18.43 24.98 12.33
C LYS A 267 17.56 26.18 12.75
N ALA A 268 16.44 25.94 13.41
CA ALA A 268 15.37 26.92 13.62
C ALA A 268 15.87 28.19 14.30
N GLU A 269 16.63 28.05 15.39
CA GLU A 269 17.20 29.18 16.13
C GLU A 269 18.05 30.07 15.22
N LYS A 270 18.99 29.47 14.47
CA LYS A 270 19.88 30.20 13.56
C LYS A 270 19.15 30.81 12.36
N ILE A 271 18.16 30.10 11.83
CA ILE A 271 17.31 30.63 10.75
C ILE A 271 16.50 31.83 11.26
N CYS A 272 15.96 31.74 12.48
CA CYS A 272 15.21 32.83 13.09
C CYS A 272 16.10 34.05 13.34
N GLU A 273 17.30 33.85 13.85
CA GLU A 273 18.29 34.91 14.03
C GLU A 273 18.63 35.60 12.69
N GLU A 274 19.07 34.83 11.70
CA GLU A 274 19.55 35.38 10.42
C GLU A 274 18.45 36.00 9.56
N LEU A 275 17.23 35.46 9.63
CA LEU A 275 16.06 36.01 8.93
C LEU A 275 15.29 37.02 9.78
N SER A 276 15.78 37.39 10.97
CA SER A 276 15.10 38.33 11.87
C SER A 276 13.64 37.96 12.14
N ILE A 277 13.41 36.69 12.51
CA ILE A 277 12.11 36.17 12.96
C ILE A 277 12.10 36.24 14.48
N ASN A 278 11.11 36.92 15.05
CA ASN A 278 11.05 37.10 16.49
C ASN A 278 10.47 35.85 17.19
N VAL A 279 10.64 35.78 18.51
CA VAL A 279 10.21 34.63 19.32
C VAL A 279 8.71 34.35 19.28
N TYR A 280 7.86 35.36 19.05
CA TYR A 280 6.41 35.17 18.89
C TYR A 280 6.06 34.53 17.54
N GLU A 281 6.88 34.76 16.53
CA GLU A 281 6.68 34.25 15.17
C GLU A 281 7.31 32.88 14.94
N ALA A 282 8.22 32.43 15.81
CA ALA A 282 8.98 31.19 15.62
C ALA A 282 8.10 29.93 15.45
N MET A 283 7.03 29.79 16.24
CA MET A 283 6.07 28.68 16.07
C MET A 283 5.31 28.79 14.74
N SER A 284 4.89 30.00 14.37
CA SER A 284 4.20 30.26 13.11
C SER A 284 5.11 30.04 11.91
N PHE A 285 6.43 30.25 12.06
CA PHE A 285 7.42 29.96 11.03
C PHE A 285 7.50 28.46 10.74
N GLU A 286 7.60 27.61 11.75
CA GLU A 286 7.65 26.15 11.56
C GLU A 286 6.38 25.64 10.86
N LEU A 287 5.20 26.14 11.26
CA LEU A 287 3.93 25.79 10.62
C LEU A 287 3.89 26.24 9.14
N ASN A 288 4.30 27.48 8.84
CA ASN A 288 4.36 27.96 7.47
C ASN A 288 5.39 27.19 6.64
N PHE A 289 6.50 26.77 7.23
CA PHE A 289 7.52 25.95 6.58
C PHE A 289 6.91 24.60 6.18
N GLU A 290 6.19 23.96 7.10
CA GLU A 290 5.51 22.70 6.81
C GLU A 290 4.47 22.84 5.70
N ASN A 291 3.62 23.87 5.78
CA ASN A 291 2.59 24.13 4.77
C ASN A 291 3.20 24.33 3.38
N SER A 292 4.31 25.07 3.30
CA SER A 292 4.99 25.30 2.02
C SER A 292 5.47 24.00 1.37
N LEU A 293 5.87 22.97 2.13
CA LEU A 293 6.25 21.67 1.56
C LEU A 293 5.11 20.99 0.81
N ASP A 294 3.87 21.21 1.24
CA ASP A 294 2.68 20.67 0.58
C ASP A 294 2.21 21.60 -0.55
N GLU A 295 2.29 22.91 -0.37
CA GLU A 295 1.93 23.91 -1.40
C GLU A 295 2.86 23.85 -2.63
N PHE A 296 4.14 23.50 -2.47
CA PHE A 296 5.05 23.27 -3.60
C PHE A 296 4.65 22.10 -4.51
N LYS A 297 3.86 21.15 -4.01
CA LYS A 297 3.36 20.02 -4.81
C LYS A 297 2.12 20.38 -5.62
N ASP A 298 1.39 21.40 -5.18
CA ASP A 298 0.17 21.86 -5.83
C ASP A 298 0.50 22.86 -6.94
N LEU A 299 0.32 22.44 -8.20
CA LEU A 299 0.58 23.27 -9.37
C LEU A 299 -0.35 24.49 -9.46
N THR A 300 -1.46 24.50 -8.71
CA THR A 300 -2.38 25.64 -8.65
C THR A 300 -1.90 26.74 -7.70
N GLN A 301 -0.95 26.45 -6.80
CA GLN A 301 -0.35 27.42 -5.88
C GLN A 301 0.70 28.28 -6.60
N GLY A 302 0.26 29.19 -7.47
CA GLY A 302 1.12 29.97 -8.35
C GLY A 302 2.27 30.70 -7.65
N GLU A 303 2.04 31.20 -6.42
CA GLU A 303 3.05 31.90 -5.63
C GLU A 303 4.15 30.95 -5.13
N HIS A 304 3.79 29.79 -4.59
CA HIS A 304 4.72 28.76 -4.15
C HIS A 304 5.48 28.14 -5.34
N GLN A 305 4.81 27.92 -6.48
CA GLN A 305 5.45 27.48 -7.71
C GLN A 305 6.51 28.48 -8.22
N LYS A 306 6.26 29.79 -8.07
CA LYS A 306 7.23 30.83 -8.41
C LYS A 306 8.47 30.78 -7.50
N ILE A 307 8.26 30.59 -6.20
CA ILE A 307 9.34 30.50 -5.21
C ILE A 307 10.23 29.29 -5.47
N ILE A 308 9.65 28.08 -5.63
CA ILE A 308 10.47 26.88 -5.82
C ILE A 308 11.26 26.92 -7.13
N ARG A 309 10.65 27.40 -8.23
CA ARG A 309 11.35 27.58 -9.51
C ARG A 309 12.49 28.59 -9.41
N PHE A 310 12.30 29.68 -8.67
CA PHE A 310 13.38 30.64 -8.43
C PHE A 310 14.57 29.98 -7.73
N ILE A 311 14.31 29.20 -6.69
CA ILE A 311 15.35 28.50 -5.92
C ILE A 311 16.05 27.45 -6.79
N GLU A 312 15.30 26.65 -7.54
CA GLU A 312 15.83 25.67 -8.49
C GLU A 312 16.75 26.31 -9.53
N ASN A 313 16.36 27.46 -10.09
CA ASN A 313 17.18 28.22 -11.04
C ASN A 313 18.46 28.78 -10.42
N LYS A 314 18.53 28.91 -9.10
CA LYS A 314 19.71 29.37 -8.36
C LYS A 314 20.49 28.25 -7.68
N LYS A 315 20.17 26.99 -7.95
CA LYS A 315 20.80 25.83 -7.32
C LYS A 315 22.32 25.85 -7.40
N ASP A 316 22.90 26.27 -8.53
CA ASP A 316 24.36 26.35 -8.71
C ASP A 316 25.04 27.31 -7.72
N THR A 317 24.32 28.33 -7.24
CA THR A 317 24.85 29.28 -6.26
C THR A 317 25.05 28.66 -4.88
N PHE A 318 24.44 27.51 -4.59
CA PHE A 318 24.51 26.85 -3.28
C PHE A 318 25.96 26.46 -2.95
N HIS A 319 26.75 26.12 -3.97
CA HIS A 319 28.17 25.77 -3.82
C HIS A 319 29.05 26.92 -3.29
N ASN A 320 28.55 28.16 -3.34
CA ASN A 320 29.26 29.33 -2.81
C ASN A 320 29.13 29.47 -1.29
N PHE A 321 28.29 28.65 -0.64
CA PHE A 321 28.02 28.75 0.78
C PHE A 321 28.53 27.52 1.52
N THR A 322 29.16 27.74 2.68
CA THR A 322 29.59 26.69 3.61
C THR A 322 28.57 26.44 4.72
N ASN A 323 27.46 27.20 4.72
CA ASN A 323 26.43 27.16 5.75
C ASN A 323 25.05 27.35 5.11
N ASP A 324 24.17 26.37 5.33
CA ASP A 324 22.78 26.35 4.87
C ASP A 324 22.02 27.65 5.21
N VAL A 325 22.19 28.16 6.43
CA VAL A 325 21.45 29.33 6.93
C VAL A 325 21.83 30.59 6.16
N LEU A 326 23.11 30.74 5.82
CA LEU A 326 23.60 31.87 5.02
C LEU A 326 23.09 31.78 3.57
N CYS A 327 23.02 30.57 3.01
CA CYS A 327 22.43 30.34 1.70
C CYS A 327 20.94 30.70 1.69
N ILE A 328 20.18 30.27 2.70
CA ILE A 328 18.75 30.59 2.85
C ILE A 328 18.55 32.10 2.92
N LYS A 329 19.36 32.80 3.72
CA LYS A 329 19.32 34.26 3.82
C LYS A 329 19.58 34.94 2.48
N ALA A 330 20.64 34.53 1.79
CA ALA A 330 20.99 35.08 0.49
C ALA A 330 19.90 34.83 -0.56
N LEU A 331 19.26 33.65 -0.56
CA LEU A 331 18.12 33.33 -1.42
C LEU A 331 16.92 34.23 -1.11
N HIS A 332 16.61 34.46 0.17
CA HIS A 332 15.51 35.32 0.58
C HIS A 332 15.75 36.79 0.16
N GLU A 333 16.95 37.32 0.42
CA GLU A 333 17.33 38.68 0.01
C GLU A 333 17.30 38.83 -1.51
N SER A 334 17.86 37.87 -2.24
CA SER A 334 17.86 37.85 -3.70
C SER A 334 16.44 37.76 -4.27
N PHE A 335 15.57 36.94 -3.68
CA PHE A 335 14.17 36.85 -4.09
C PHE A 335 13.47 38.20 -3.96
N LEU A 336 13.65 38.91 -2.84
CA LEU A 336 13.06 40.23 -2.62
C LEU A 336 13.56 41.30 -3.61
N THR A 337 14.79 41.15 -4.13
CA THR A 337 15.33 42.09 -5.13
C THR A 337 14.88 41.79 -6.56
N GLU A 338 14.64 40.53 -6.88
CA GLU A 338 14.40 40.07 -8.26
C GLU A 338 12.93 39.76 -8.53
N GLN A 339 12.15 39.51 -7.49
CA GLN A 339 10.77 39.05 -7.57
C GLN A 339 9.91 39.79 -6.53
N ASN A 340 8.62 39.90 -6.81
CA ASN A 340 7.64 40.34 -5.83
C ASN A 340 6.95 39.14 -5.21
N SER A 341 6.56 39.23 -3.94
CA SER A 341 5.79 38.19 -3.24
C SER A 341 4.39 38.66 -2.86
N THR A 342 3.40 37.77 -2.96
CA THR A 342 2.07 37.99 -2.34
C THR A 342 1.95 37.35 -0.96
N LEU A 343 2.89 36.48 -0.57
CA LEU A 343 2.96 35.90 0.76
C LEU A 343 3.35 36.95 1.80
N SER A 344 2.86 36.79 3.04
CA SER A 344 3.35 37.60 4.16
C SER A 344 4.87 37.41 4.35
N PRO A 345 5.57 38.37 4.97
CA PRO A 345 7.02 38.26 5.19
C PRO A 345 7.44 36.97 5.89
N LEU A 346 6.65 36.51 6.87
CA LEU A 346 6.93 35.27 7.59
C LEU A 346 6.74 34.04 6.72
N GLN A 347 5.66 33.99 5.94
CA GLN A 347 5.39 32.91 5.00
C GLN A 347 6.50 32.84 3.94
N LEU A 348 6.90 33.96 3.34
CA LEU A 348 7.96 33.97 2.35
C LEU A 348 9.28 33.42 2.89
N LYS A 349 9.70 33.83 4.09
CA LYS A 349 10.89 33.30 4.76
C LYS A 349 10.81 31.78 4.94
N ALA A 350 9.63 31.29 5.36
CA ALA A 350 9.39 29.88 5.57
C ALA A 350 9.40 29.09 4.24
N SER A 351 8.75 29.61 3.19
CA SER A 351 8.75 29.01 1.86
C SER A 351 10.14 28.96 1.25
N ILE A 352 10.94 30.03 1.36
CA ILE A 352 12.33 30.03 0.86
C ILE A 352 13.16 28.96 1.59
N SER A 353 13.00 28.86 2.91
CA SER A 353 13.71 27.86 3.72
C SER A 353 13.31 26.43 3.34
N ALA A 354 12.02 26.18 3.15
CA ALA A 354 11.48 24.88 2.73
C ALA A 354 11.90 24.51 1.31
N GLY A 355 11.86 25.47 0.38
CA GLY A 355 12.27 25.27 -1.00
C GLY A 355 13.77 24.99 -1.12
N TYR A 356 14.62 25.70 -0.38
CA TYR A 356 16.05 25.42 -0.29
C TYR A 356 16.31 23.96 0.10
N PHE A 357 15.64 23.48 1.16
CA PHE A 357 15.78 22.10 1.61
C PHE A 357 15.37 21.10 0.53
N LEU A 358 14.22 21.30 -0.12
CA LEU A 358 13.74 20.41 -1.18
C LEU A 358 14.72 20.35 -2.36
N THR A 359 15.22 21.50 -2.82
CA THR A 359 16.18 21.58 -3.93
C THR A 359 17.51 20.91 -3.59
N LEU A 360 17.94 20.98 -2.33
CA LEU A 360 19.15 20.31 -1.83
C LEU A 360 18.99 18.78 -1.84
N MET A 361 17.83 18.27 -1.44
CA MET A 361 17.52 16.82 -1.39
C MET A 361 17.25 16.17 -2.76
N GLN A 362 17.15 16.96 -3.83
CA GLN A 362 17.06 16.48 -5.20
C GLN A 362 18.44 16.24 -5.85
N GLN A 363 19.54 16.38 -5.09
CA GLN A 363 20.86 15.86 -5.47
C GLN A 363 20.94 14.37 -5.17
#